data_AF-A0A3D5G731-F1
#
_entry.id   AF-A0A3D5G731-F1
#
_cell.length_a   1.000
_cell.length_b   1.000
_cell.length_c   1.000
_cell.angle_alpha   90.00
_cell.angle_beta   90.00
_cell.angle_gamma   90.00
#
_symmetry.space_group_name_H-M   'P 1'
#
loop_
_entity.id
_entity.type
_entity.pdbx_description
1 polymer ?
#
loop_
_entity_poly.entity_id
_entity_poly.type
_entity_poly.pdbx_seq_one_letter_code
_entity_poly.pdbx_strand_id
1 'polypeptide(L)' 'MTSQLLEVEGTWEEILAQSAKFAGHRVRVIVLAEEPLKSAEDCFRQGWKEAMTGETVPLSELWEGIDAE' A
#
# COMPACT_ATOMS: atom_id res chain seq x y z
N MET A 1 -30.69 7.66 1.03
CA MET A 1 -30.43 6.96 2.29
C MET A 1 -28.92 6.89 2.45
N THR A 2 -28.38 7.61 3.42
CA THR A 2 -26.93 7.70 3.65
C THR A 2 -26.52 6.42 4.37
N SER A 3 -25.94 5.46 3.65
CA SER A 3 -25.34 4.29 4.30
C SER A 3 -24.20 4.78 5.18
N GLN A 4 -24.34 4.65 6.50
CA GLN A 4 -23.28 4.98 7.45
C GLN A 4 -22.09 4.07 7.16
N LEU A 5 -20.95 4.65 6.79
CA LEU A 5 -19.72 3.89 6.58
C LEU A 5 -19.22 3.44 7.95
N LEU A 6 -19.24 2.12 8.19
CA LEU A 6 -18.73 1.53 9.42
C LEU A 6 -17.28 1.09 9.13
N GLU A 7 -16.34 1.94 9.54
CA GLU A 7 -14.90 1.67 9.37
C GLU A 7 -14.42 0.80 10.54
N VAL A 8 -13.85 -0.35 10.22
CA VAL A 8 -13.24 -1.27 11.19
C VAL A 8 -11.82 -1.56 10.72
N GLU A 9 -10.86 -1.12 11.52
CA GLU A 9 -9.44 -1.35 11.31
C GLU A 9 -8.93 -2.36 12.34
N GLY A 10 -8.09 -3.29 11.91
CA GLY A 10 -7.53 -4.35 12.75
C GLY A 10 -6.93 -5.46 11.92
N THR A 11 -6.39 -6.47 12.59
CA THR A 11 -5.98 -7.72 11.94
C THR A 11 -7.19 -8.43 11.32
N TRP A 12 -6.91 -9.37 10.41
CA TRP A 12 -7.97 -10.15 9.79
C TRP A 12 -8.81 -10.91 10.82
N GLU A 13 -8.17 -11.46 11.84
CA GLU A 13 -8.79 -12.20 12.94
C GLU A 13 -9.73 -11.31 13.77
N GLU A 14 -9.30 -10.09 14.09
CA GLU A 14 -10.10 -9.11 14.84
C GLU A 14 -11.32 -8.61 14.05
N ILE A 15 -11.16 -8.47 12.73
CA ILE A 15 -12.26 -8.11 11.82
C ILE A 15 -13.26 -9.28 11.72
N LEU A 16 -12.77 -10.51 11.57
CA LEU A 16 -13.61 -11.71 11.49
C LEU A 16 -14.44 -11.96 12.75
N ALA A 17 -13.87 -11.68 13.93
CA ALA A 17 -14.59 -11.79 15.20
C ALA A 17 -15.84 -10.90 15.25
N GLN A 18 -15.90 -9.86 14.42
CA GLN A 18 -17.00 -8.90 14.34
C GLN A 18 -17.92 -9.15 13.13
N SER A 19 -17.72 -10.22 12.37
CA SER A 19 -18.43 -10.53 11.12
C SER A 19 -19.96 -10.50 11.25
N ALA A 20 -20.50 -10.93 12.40
CA ALA A 20 -21.93 -10.88 12.68
C ALA A 20 -22.54 -9.46 12.59
N LYS A 21 -21.75 -8.41 12.84
CA LYS A 21 -22.20 -7.01 12.73
C LYS A 21 -22.48 -6.59 11.28
N PHE A 22 -21.91 -7.30 10.31
CA PHE A 22 -22.07 -7.02 8.89
C PHE A 22 -23.12 -7.90 8.20
N ALA A 23 -23.85 -8.74 8.96
CA ALA A 23 -24.88 -9.60 8.41
C ALA A 23 -25.92 -8.80 7.62
N GLY A 24 -26.24 -9.25 6.40
CA GLY A 24 -27.21 -8.59 5.51
C GLY A 24 -26.68 -7.35 4.78
N HIS A 25 -25.39 -6.99 4.92
CA HIS A 25 -24.80 -5.83 4.27
C HIS A 25 -23.76 -6.25 3.20
N ARG A 26 -23.59 -5.40 2.17
CA ARG A 26 -22.51 -5.55 1.19
C ARG A 26 -21.22 -4.94 1.77
N VAL A 27 -20.16 -5.74 1.86
CA VAL A 27 -18.87 -5.35 2.46
C VAL A 27 -17.83 -5.11 1.36
N ARG A 28 -16.97 -4.10 1.55
CA ARG A 28 -15.74 -3.89 0.79
C ARG A 28 -14.56 -3.94 1.78
N VAL A 29 -13.62 -4.85 1.55
CA VAL A 29 -12.40 -4.99 2.36
C VAL A 29 -11.25 -4.34 1.61
N ILE A 30 -10.44 -3.54 2.30
CA ILE A 30 -9.18 -2.98 1.80
C ILE A 30 -8.07 -3.55 2.68
N VAL A 31 -7.14 -4.27 2.08
CA VAL A 31 -5.95 -4.77 2.78
C VAL A 31 -4.89 -3.68 2.71
N LEU A 32 -4.48 -3.17 3.87
CA LEU A 32 -3.37 -2.22 3.96
C LEU A 32 -2.05 -2.98 3.86
N ALA A 33 -1.06 -2.41 3.17
CA ALA A 33 0.28 -2.96 3.14
C ALA A 33 0.91 -2.92 4.54
N GLU A 34 1.70 -3.94 4.90
CA GLU A 34 2.33 -4.07 6.22
C GLU A 34 3.24 -2.89 6.58
N GLU A 35 3.84 -2.26 5.56
CA GLU A 35 4.59 -1.03 5.71
C GLU A 35 3.81 0.12 5.06
N PRO A 36 3.48 1.19 5.82
CA PRO A 36 3.00 2.40 5.19
C PRO A 36 4.06 2.86 4.20
N LEU A 37 3.65 3.07 2.94
CA LEU A 37 4.53 3.68 1.96
C LEU A 37 5.13 4.95 2.59
N LYS A 38 6.44 5.13 2.42
CA LYS A 38 7.11 6.36 2.83
C LYS A 38 6.34 7.54 2.23
N SER A 39 6.29 8.64 2.98
CA SER A 39 5.66 9.85 2.47
C SER A 39 6.30 10.27 1.13
N ALA A 40 5.55 10.96 0.26
CA ALA A 40 6.10 11.45 -0.99
C ALA A 40 7.34 12.36 -0.76
N GLU A 41 7.35 13.11 0.34
CA GLU A 41 8.48 13.92 0.78
C GLU A 41 9.72 13.07 1.12
N ASP A 42 9.54 11.99 1.87
CA ASP A 42 10.63 11.09 2.25
C ASP A 42 11.19 10.34 1.03
N CYS A 43 10.32 9.90 0.13
CA CYS A 43 10.72 9.32 -1.15
C CYS A 43 11.55 10.30 -1.98
N PHE A 44 11.12 11.56 -2.08
CA PHE A 44 11.84 12.58 -2.83
C PHE A 44 13.20 12.90 -2.21
N ARG A 45 13.26 13.08 -0.88
CA ARG A 45 14.50 13.35 -0.16
C ARG A 45 15.51 12.22 -0.34
N GLN A 46 15.06 10.98 -0.29
CA GLN A 46 15.90 9.80 -0.52
C GLN A 46 16.41 9.77 -1.97
N GLY A 47 15.52 9.87 -2.97
CA GLY A 47 15.92 9.85 -4.38
C GLY A 47 16.85 11.01 -4.76
N TRP A 48 16.66 12.19 -4.15
CA TRP A 48 17.57 13.31 -4.35
C TRP A 48 18.97 13.03 -3.79
N LYS A 49 19.06 12.42 -2.60
CA LYS A 49 20.34 12.03 -2.01
C LYS A 49 21.06 11.01 -2.90
N GLU A 50 20.36 9.96 -3.33
CA GLU A 50 20.90 8.90 -4.21
C GLU A 50 21.44 9.49 -5.52
N ALA A 51 20.70 10.42 -6.14
CA ALA A 51 21.15 11.12 -7.34
C ALA A 51 22.43 11.93 -7.08
N MET A 52 22.53 12.62 -5.95
CA MET A 52 23.70 13.43 -5.59
C MET A 52 24.92 12.60 -5.18
N THR A 53 24.74 11.37 -4.69
CA THR A 53 25.83 10.45 -4.32
C THR A 53 26.25 9.51 -5.46
N GLY A 54 25.53 9.53 -6.58
CA GLY A 54 25.80 8.64 -7.71
C GLY A 54 25.29 7.21 -7.49
N GLU A 55 24.43 7.00 -6.49
CA GLU A 55 23.71 5.74 -6.24
C GLU A 55 22.54 5.61 -7.24
N THR A 56 22.86 5.64 -8.53
CA THR A 56 21.88 5.57 -9.61
C THR A 56 22.19 4.42 -10.55
N VAL A 57 21.15 3.91 -11.21
CA VAL A 57 21.26 2.91 -12.28
C VAL A 57 21.02 3.60 -13.64
N PRO A 58 21.82 3.29 -14.68
CA PRO A 58 21.56 3.75 -16.03
C PRO A 58 20.19 3.32 -16.53
N LEU A 59 19.52 4.20 -17.28
CA LEU A 59 18.19 3.89 -17.83
C LEU A 59 18.19 2.64 -18.74
N SER A 60 19.31 2.39 -19.43
CA SER A 60 19.49 1.19 -20.25
C SER A 60 19.45 -0.11 -19.46
N GLU A 61 19.82 -0.07 -18.17
CA GLU A 61 19.92 -1.24 -17.29
C GLU A 61 18.63 -1.46 -16.48
N LEU A 62 17.66 -0.51 -16.53
CA LEU A 62 16.42 -0.58 -15.76
C LEU A 62 15.58 -1.84 -16.04
N TRP A 63 15.71 -2.39 -17.24
CA TRP A 63 14.93 -3.56 -17.70
C TRP A 63 15.69 -4.87 -17.55
N GLU A 64 16.93 -4.85 -17.04
CA GLU A 64 17.72 -6.07 -16.85
C GLU A 64 17.02 -7.00 -15.85
N GLY A 65 16.81 -8.26 -16.25
CA GLY A 65 16.16 -9.27 -15.40
C GLY A 65 14.63 -9.21 -15.36
N ILE A 66 14.00 -8.27 -16.07
CA ILE A 66 12.56 -8.29 -16.33
C ILE A 66 12.35 -8.97 -17.68
N ASP A 67 12.00 -10.27 -17.67
CA ASP A 67 11.56 -10.96 -18.88
C ASP A 67 10.22 -10.38 -19.34
N ALA A 68 10.22 -9.78 -20.52
CA ALA A 68 9.04 -9.22 -21.18
C ALA A 68 8.46 -10.16 -22.25
N GLU A 69 8.64 -11.48 -22.08
CA GLU A 69 8.06 -12.53 -22.93
C GLU A 69 6.69 -13.02 -22.44
#